data_AF-A0A0K9NEX7-F1
#
_entry.id   AF-A0A0K9NEX7-F1
#
_cell.length_a   1.000
_cell.length_b   1.000
_cell.length_c   1.000
_cell.angle_alpha   90.00
_cell.angle_beta   90.00
_cell.angle_gamma   90.00
#
_symmetry.space_group_name_H-M   'P 1'
#
loop_
_entity.id
_entity.type
_entity.pdbx_description
1 polymer ?
#
loop_
_entity_poly.entity_id
_entity_poly.type
_entity_poly.pdbx_seq_one_letter_code
_entity_poly.pdbx_strand_id
1 'polypeptide(L)'
;MAEIDRYSFIWGMIAAFGECVAQEVKKTAFSPPFPPSELKQLEEEAERIMGEQGLSFYLEKNPDIPEDKRVYWWVLYKFPEALSEYEAVRERGHNPAWEFDKFKDLLSYGTAWGSLYEDVVPEIRKEAGPMDPVVRILFPDHGWPIERDV
;
A
#
# COMPACT_ATOMS: atom_id res chain seq x y z
N MET A 1 11.11 -9.99 25.44
CA MET A 1 11.04 -10.20 23.98
C MET A 1 11.43 -8.88 23.35
N ALA A 2 12.27 -8.87 22.30
CA ALA A 2 12.56 -7.63 21.59
C ALA A 2 11.27 -7.17 20.90
N GLU A 3 10.84 -5.94 21.20
CA GLU A 3 9.70 -5.32 20.53
C GLU A 3 10.13 -4.94 19.11
N ILE A 4 9.30 -5.25 18.12
CA ILE A 4 9.60 -4.89 16.72
C ILE A 4 9.44 -3.37 16.62
N ASP A 5 10.51 -2.68 16.23
CA ASP A 5 10.45 -1.25 15.96
C ASP A 5 9.55 -0.98 14.76
N ARG A 6 8.52 -0.15 14.97
CA ARG A 6 7.47 0.10 13.97
C ARG A 6 8.00 0.84 12.75
N TYR A 7 8.94 1.77 12.91
CA TYR A 7 9.50 2.51 11.77
C TYR A 7 10.37 1.60 10.90
N SER A 8 11.22 0.79 11.52
CA SER A 8 11.99 -0.26 10.84
C SER A 8 11.09 -1.24 10.10
N PHE A 9 9.94 -1.60 10.68
CA PHE A 9 8.94 -2.41 10.00
C PHE A 9 8.35 -1.72 8.76
N ILE A 10 7.97 -0.44 8.87
CA ILE A 10 7.41 0.34 7.75
C ILE A 10 8.42 0.46 6.62
N TRP A 11 9.66 0.87 6.91
CA TRP A 11 10.72 0.98 5.90
C TRP A 11 11.08 -0.37 5.27
N GLY A 12 11.13 -1.44 6.07
CA GLY A 12 11.34 -2.80 5.57
C GLY A 12 10.24 -3.25 4.60
N MET A 13 8.99 -2.92 4.89
CA MET A 13 7.85 -3.20 4.00
C MET A 13 7.89 -2.35 2.72
N ILE A 14 8.27 -1.07 2.82
CA ILE A 14 8.49 -0.21 1.64
C ILE A 14 9.59 -0.82 0.77
N ALA A 15 10.71 -1.23 1.35
CA ALA A 15 11.81 -1.84 0.61
C ALA A 15 11.39 -3.13 -0.11
N ALA A 16 10.73 -4.05 0.61
CA ALA A 16 10.32 -5.34 0.07
C ALA A 16 9.25 -5.21 -1.04
N PHE A 17 8.26 -4.33 -0.85
CA PHE A 17 7.24 -4.10 -1.87
C PHE A 17 7.76 -3.26 -3.04
N GLY A 18 8.65 -2.31 -2.75
CA GLY A 18 9.40 -1.60 -3.77
C GLY A 18 10.10 -2.59 -4.70
N GLU A 19 10.84 -3.58 -4.18
CA GLU A 19 11.57 -4.53 -5.02
C GLU A 19 10.62 -5.28 -5.97
N CYS A 20 9.44 -5.64 -5.48
CA CYS A 20 8.41 -6.30 -6.29
C CYS A 20 7.92 -5.39 -7.45
N VAL A 21 7.80 -4.08 -7.22
CA VAL A 21 7.41 -3.09 -8.24
C VAL A 21 8.58 -2.80 -9.19
N ALA A 22 9.80 -2.67 -8.68
CA ALA A 22 11.00 -2.40 -9.48
C ALA A 22 11.28 -3.54 -10.48
N GLN A 23 11.05 -4.78 -10.05
CA GLN A 23 11.16 -6.00 -10.88
C GLN A 23 9.87 -6.31 -11.67
N GLU A 24 8.88 -5.42 -11.65
CA GLU A 24 7.64 -5.53 -12.44
C GLU A 24 6.79 -6.78 -12.13
N VAL A 25 7.00 -7.39 -10.97
CA VAL A 25 6.17 -8.49 -10.42
C VAL A 25 4.86 -7.92 -9.86
N LYS A 26 4.86 -6.65 -9.47
CA LYS A 26 3.67 -5.88 -9.13
C LYS A 26 3.60 -4.62 -9.98
N LYS A 27 2.38 -4.21 -10.33
CA LYS A 27 2.13 -2.95 -11.02
C LYS A 27 2.29 -1.76 -10.08
N THR A 28 1.66 -1.81 -8.90
CA THR A 28 1.89 -0.89 -7.78
C THR A 28 1.93 -1.64 -6.46
N ALA A 29 2.34 -0.94 -5.41
CA ALA A 29 2.18 -1.40 -4.04
C ALA A 29 1.90 -0.21 -3.11
N PHE A 30 1.37 -0.50 -1.92
CA PHE A 30 1.24 0.50 -0.87
C PHE A 30 2.32 0.29 0.18
N SER A 31 2.86 1.38 0.72
CA SER A 31 3.47 1.32 2.05
C SER A 31 2.43 0.87 3.06
N PRO A 32 2.84 0.35 4.23
CA PRO A 32 1.92 0.26 5.36
C PRO A 32 1.28 1.62 5.63
N PRO A 33 0.00 1.65 6.07
CA PRO A 33 -0.65 2.88 6.49
C PRO A 33 -0.02 3.42 7.79
N PHE A 34 0.05 4.74 7.91
CA PHE A 34 0.61 5.45 9.07
C PHE A 34 -0.15 6.77 9.34
N PRO A 35 -0.17 7.30 10.57
CA PRO A 35 -0.86 8.54 10.88
C PRO A 35 -0.11 9.77 10.29
N PRO A 36 -0.82 10.87 9.98
CA PRO A 36 -0.22 12.10 9.44
C PRO A 36 0.94 12.66 10.26
N SER A 37 0.91 12.47 11.59
CA SER A 37 1.94 12.94 12.53
C SER A 37 3.31 12.32 12.29
N GLU A 38 3.38 11.16 11.63
CA GLU A 38 4.61 10.40 11.40
C GLU A 38 5.26 10.67 10.05
N LEU A 39 4.61 11.43 9.16
CA LEU A 39 5.10 11.69 7.81
C LEU A 39 6.56 12.18 7.82
N LYS A 40 6.85 13.22 8.61
CA LYS A 40 8.20 13.79 8.69
C LYS A 40 9.27 12.79 9.15
N GLN A 41 8.89 11.84 10.00
CA GLN A 41 9.80 10.83 10.54
C GLN A 41 10.10 9.74 9.50
N LEU A 42 9.14 9.43 8.63
CA LEU A 42 9.23 8.33 7.68
C LEU A 42 9.77 8.77 6.31
N GLU A 43 9.55 10.04 5.91
CA GLU A 43 9.71 10.53 4.53
C GLU A 43 11.14 10.42 3.99
N GLU A 44 12.16 10.87 4.74
CA GLU A 44 13.56 10.88 4.26
C GLU A 44 14.06 9.47 3.88
N GLU A 45 13.80 8.50 4.75
CA GLU A 45 14.23 7.12 4.51
C GLU A 45 13.38 6.44 3.43
N ALA A 46 12.08 6.73 3.36
CA ALA A 46 11.23 6.26 2.28
C ALA A 46 11.71 6.80 0.92
N GLU A 47 12.04 8.09 0.83
CA GLU A 47 12.63 8.71 -0.36
C GLU A 47 13.93 8.02 -0.79
N ARG A 48 14.83 7.76 0.16
CA ARG A 48 16.09 7.06 -0.11
C ARG A 48 15.84 5.67 -0.68
N ILE A 49 15.01 4.86 -0.02
CA ILE A 49 14.70 3.48 -0.45
C ILE A 49 14.11 3.49 -1.87
N MET A 50 13.17 4.40 -2.15
CA MET A 50 12.54 4.50 -3.47
C MET A 50 13.54 4.92 -4.56
N GLY A 51 14.42 5.88 -4.25
CA GLY A 51 15.48 6.33 -5.15
C GLY A 51 16.49 5.22 -5.48
N GLU A 52 16.91 4.44 -4.48
CA GLU A 52 17.83 3.30 -4.65
C GLU A 52 17.26 2.21 -5.56
N GLN A 53 15.94 2.06 -5.58
CA GLN A 53 15.23 1.07 -6.41
C GLN A 53 14.76 1.62 -7.75
N GLY A 54 15.02 2.89 -8.05
CA GLY A 54 14.61 3.53 -9.30
C GLY A 54 13.09 3.68 -9.44
N LEU A 55 12.39 3.90 -8.32
CA LEU A 55 10.94 4.03 -8.26
C LEU A 55 10.50 5.46 -7.92
N SER A 56 9.24 5.75 -8.24
CA SER A 56 8.54 6.95 -7.78
C SER A 56 7.45 6.57 -6.78
N PHE A 57 6.99 7.56 -6.01
CA PHE A 57 5.92 7.35 -5.06
C PHE A 57 5.01 8.56 -4.95
N TYR A 58 3.76 8.31 -4.53
CA TYR A 58 2.73 9.33 -4.34
C TYR A 58 2.17 9.20 -2.91
N LEU A 59 2.11 10.31 -2.18
CA LEU A 59 1.53 10.33 -0.83
C LEU A 59 0.01 10.47 -0.92
N GLU A 60 -0.71 9.39 -0.63
CA GLU A 60 -2.15 9.42 -0.44
C GLU A 60 -2.47 9.96 0.95
N LYS A 61 -3.27 11.03 1.00
CA LYS A 61 -3.61 11.74 2.24
C LYS A 61 -4.99 11.38 2.79
N ASN A 62 -5.82 10.68 2.02
CA ASN A 62 -7.15 10.24 2.42
C ASN A 62 -8.00 11.33 3.11
N PRO A 63 -8.24 12.48 2.45
CA PRO A 63 -9.04 13.56 3.05
C PRO A 63 -10.50 13.15 3.32
N ASP A 64 -10.97 12.11 2.65
CA ASP A 64 -12.27 11.48 2.85
C ASP A 64 -12.38 10.70 4.18
N ILE A 65 -11.26 10.38 4.84
CA ILE A 65 -11.24 9.80 6.18
C ILE A 65 -11.29 10.93 7.24
N PRO A 66 -12.15 10.81 8.29
CA PRO A 66 -12.19 11.73 9.42
C PRO A 66 -10.80 12.00 10.01
N GLU A 67 -10.55 13.24 10.44
CA GLU A 67 -9.21 13.70 10.82
C GLU A 67 -8.60 12.91 11.99
N ASP A 68 -9.42 12.51 12.97
CA ASP A 68 -9.04 11.73 14.14
C ASP A 68 -8.69 10.26 13.82
N LYS A 69 -9.16 9.75 12.67
CA LYS A 69 -8.92 8.39 12.17
C LYS A 69 -8.01 8.36 10.94
N ARG A 70 -7.54 9.53 10.48
CA ARG A 70 -6.87 9.68 9.19
C ARG A 70 -5.55 8.93 9.17
N VAL A 71 -5.32 8.22 8.07
CA VAL A 71 -4.06 7.57 7.77
C VAL A 71 -3.58 8.00 6.39
N TYR A 72 -2.26 8.03 6.23
CA TYR A 72 -1.57 8.19 4.97
C TYR A 72 -0.94 6.86 4.57
N TRP A 73 -0.65 6.72 3.29
CA TRP A 73 0.28 5.73 2.77
C TRP A 73 0.92 6.25 1.49
N TRP A 74 2.04 5.67 1.11
CA TRP A 74 2.62 5.89 -0.19
C TRP A 74 2.15 4.85 -1.19
N VAL A 75 1.74 5.31 -2.36
CA VAL A 75 1.57 4.48 -3.55
C VAL A 75 2.92 4.41 -4.26
N LEU A 76 3.48 3.22 -4.32
CA LEU A 76 4.79 2.90 -4.89
C LEU A 76 4.58 2.48 -6.35
N TYR A 77 5.25 3.14 -7.30
CA TYR A 77 5.06 2.85 -8.72
C TYR A 77 6.36 3.08 -9.53
N LYS A 78 6.51 2.32 -10.63
CA LYS A 78 7.61 2.47 -11.59
C LYS A 78 7.22 3.32 -12.79
N PHE A 79 6.01 3.10 -13.32
CA PHE A 79 5.51 3.74 -14.52
C PHE A 79 4.38 4.72 -14.16
N PRO A 80 4.40 5.96 -14.67
CA PRO A 80 3.38 6.97 -14.36
C PRO A 80 1.93 6.53 -14.66
N GLU A 81 1.74 5.68 -15.67
CA GLU A 81 0.44 5.13 -16.05
C GLU A 81 -0.19 4.33 -14.90
N ALA A 82 0.63 3.65 -14.09
CA ALA A 82 0.17 2.92 -12.93
C ALA A 82 -0.38 3.85 -11.83
N LEU A 83 0.21 5.04 -11.67
CA LEU A 83 -0.33 6.08 -10.79
C LEU A 83 -1.63 6.66 -11.35
N SER A 84 -1.68 6.95 -12.65
CA SER A 84 -2.90 7.49 -13.28
C SER A 84 -4.10 6.53 -13.14
N GLU A 85 -3.87 5.23 -13.21
CA GLU A 85 -4.93 4.25 -12.95
C GLU A 85 -5.38 4.21 -11.48
N TYR A 86 -4.44 4.34 -10.54
CA TYR A 86 -4.78 4.50 -9.12
C TYR A 86 -5.64 5.76 -8.89
N GLU A 87 -5.22 6.90 -9.44
CA GLU A 87 -5.94 8.16 -9.35
C GLU A 87 -7.34 8.06 -9.98
N ALA A 88 -7.48 7.39 -11.13
CA ALA A 88 -8.78 7.18 -11.76
C ALA A 88 -9.74 6.35 -10.90
N VAL A 89 -9.24 5.39 -10.11
CA VAL A 89 -10.06 4.64 -9.15
C VAL A 89 -10.46 5.53 -7.96
N ARG A 90 -9.55 6.38 -7.47
CA ARG A 90 -9.83 7.37 -6.41
C ARG A 90 -10.84 8.43 -6.85
N GLU A 91 -10.75 8.94 -8.09
CA GLU A 91 -11.67 9.91 -8.68
C GLU A 91 -13.11 9.40 -8.79
N ARG A 92 -13.29 8.07 -8.91
CA ARG A 92 -14.61 7.42 -8.86
C ARG A 92 -15.19 7.34 -7.44
N GLY A 93 -14.45 7.81 -6.43
CA GLY A 93 -14.89 7.87 -5.04
C GLY A 93 -14.54 6.63 -4.22
N HIS A 94 -13.73 5.71 -4.74
CA HIS A 94 -13.32 4.53 -3.98
C HIS A 94 -12.11 4.84 -3.10
N ASN A 95 -12.08 4.31 -1.87
CA ASN A 95 -10.93 4.41 -0.96
C ASN A 95 -10.44 3.00 -0.60
N PRO A 96 -9.14 2.67 -0.75
CA PRO A 96 -8.65 1.32 -0.46
C PRO A 96 -8.73 0.95 1.03
N ALA A 97 -8.89 1.90 1.94
CA ALA A 97 -9.16 1.62 3.36
C ALA A 97 -10.53 0.95 3.59
N TRP A 98 -11.50 1.18 2.69
CA TRP A 98 -12.85 0.62 2.79
C TRP A 98 -13.20 -0.36 1.65
N GLU A 99 -12.64 -0.14 0.47
CA GLU A 99 -13.00 -0.81 -0.77
C GLU A 99 -11.74 -1.38 -1.46
N PHE A 100 -10.91 -2.12 -0.69
CA PHE A 100 -9.64 -2.66 -1.18
C PHE A 100 -9.78 -3.48 -2.48
N ASP A 101 -10.87 -4.22 -2.63
CA ASP A 101 -11.15 -5.02 -3.83
C ASP A 101 -11.20 -4.20 -5.13
N LYS A 102 -11.54 -2.91 -5.06
CA LYS A 102 -11.56 -2.01 -6.23
C LYS A 102 -10.16 -1.69 -6.76
N PHE A 103 -9.14 -1.93 -5.96
CA PHE A 103 -7.73 -1.68 -6.27
C PHE A 103 -6.95 -2.97 -6.58
N LYS A 104 -7.64 -4.12 -6.60
CA LYS A 104 -7.02 -5.43 -6.72
C LYS A 104 -6.14 -5.56 -7.96
N ASP A 105 -6.57 -5.05 -9.12
CA ASP A 105 -5.81 -5.15 -10.37
C ASP A 105 -4.49 -4.37 -10.32
N LEU A 106 -4.42 -3.31 -9.50
CA LEU A 106 -3.21 -2.52 -9.28
C LEU A 106 -2.24 -3.20 -8.31
N LEU A 107 -2.79 -3.87 -7.28
CA LEU A 107 -2.03 -4.36 -6.12
C LEU A 107 -1.72 -5.85 -6.17
N SER A 108 -2.27 -6.60 -7.13
CA SER A 108 -2.06 -8.04 -7.22
C SER A 108 -0.66 -8.38 -7.74
N TYR A 109 -0.14 -9.51 -7.29
CA TYR A 109 1.10 -10.14 -7.81
C TYR A 109 0.88 -10.88 -9.14
N GLY A 110 -0.21 -10.57 -9.85
CA GLY A 110 -0.90 -11.50 -10.74
C GLY A 110 -0.94 -11.10 -12.21
N THR A 111 -0.32 -10.00 -12.61
CA THR A 111 -0.15 -9.70 -14.03
C THR A 111 0.95 -10.58 -14.59
N ALA A 112 0.56 -11.75 -15.12
CA ALA A 112 1.40 -12.50 -16.03
C ALA A 112 1.59 -11.66 -17.32
N TRP A 113 2.78 -11.70 -17.91
CA TRP A 113 3.08 -11.00 -19.16
C TRP A 113 3.65 -12.00 -20.17
N GLY A 114 3.43 -11.75 -21.47
CA GLY A 114 3.87 -12.63 -22.57
C GLY A 114 2.71 -13.35 -23.25
N SER A 115 2.99 -14.07 -24.33
CA SER A 115 1.98 -14.88 -25.03
C SER A 115 1.34 -15.90 -24.08
N LEU A 116 0.01 -16.04 -24.13
CA LEU A 116 -0.81 -16.94 -23.28
C LEU A 116 -0.98 -16.51 -21.81
N TYR A 117 -0.59 -15.28 -21.44
CA TYR A 117 -0.81 -14.79 -20.07
C TYR A 117 -2.30 -14.75 -19.68
N GLU A 118 -3.18 -14.54 -20.66
CA GLU A 118 -4.63 -14.57 -20.51
C GLU A 118 -5.19 -15.96 -20.12
N ASP A 119 -4.41 -17.02 -20.30
CA ASP A 119 -4.78 -18.39 -19.89
C ASP A 119 -4.39 -18.70 -18.43
N VAL A 120 -3.67 -17.78 -17.76
CA VAL A 120 -3.31 -17.93 -16.35
C VAL A 120 -4.47 -17.48 -15.49
N VAL A 121 -5.15 -18.42 -14.82
CA VAL A 121 -6.16 -18.12 -13.79
C VAL A 121 -5.48 -18.10 -12.43
N PRO A 122 -5.29 -16.93 -11.79
CA PRO A 122 -4.74 -16.87 -10.44
C PRO A 122 -5.76 -17.46 -9.46
N GLU A 123 -5.40 -18.53 -8.75
CA GLU A 123 -6.21 -19.04 -7.65
C GLU A 123 -6.09 -18.09 -6.47
N ILE A 124 -7.10 -17.22 -6.29
CA ILE A 124 -7.16 -16.29 -5.17
C ILE A 124 -7.38 -17.13 -3.91
N ARG A 125 -6.40 -17.13 -3.01
CA ARG A 125 -6.55 -17.73 -1.68
C ARG A 125 -7.76 -17.11 -1.00
N LYS A 126 -8.55 -17.92 -0.30
CA LYS A 126 -9.75 -17.48 0.43
C LYS A 126 -9.47 -16.20 1.21
N GLU A 127 -10.44 -15.30 1.17
CA GLU A 127 -10.44 -14.07 1.96
C GLU A 127 -10.12 -14.41 3.42
N ALA A 128 -9.05 -13.81 3.94
CA ALA A 128 -8.63 -13.95 5.32
C ALA A 128 -8.83 -12.59 5.99
N GLY A 129 -9.38 -12.59 7.20
CA GLY A 129 -9.47 -11.38 8.01
C GLY A 129 -8.09 -10.75 8.25
N PRO A 130 -8.06 -9.48 8.71
CA PRO A 130 -6.81 -8.76 8.98
C PRO A 130 -5.87 -9.58 9.87
N MET A 131 -4.58 -9.61 9.50
CA MET A 131 -3.56 -10.33 10.27
C MET A 131 -3.23 -9.60 11.56
N ASP A 132 -3.75 -10.12 12.67
CA ASP A 132 -3.64 -9.57 14.03
C ASP A 132 -2.22 -9.09 14.42
N PRO A 133 -1.12 -9.84 14.12
CA PRO A 133 0.23 -9.37 14.46
C PRO A 133 0.66 -8.09 13.73
N VAL A 134 0.31 -7.94 12.45
CA VAL A 134 0.70 -6.77 11.64
C VAL A 134 -0.08 -5.54 12.07
N VAL A 135 -1.38 -5.73 12.34
CA VAL A 135 -2.25 -4.65 12.81
C VAL A 135 -1.76 -4.11 14.14
N ARG A 136 -1.35 -4.97 15.09
CA ARG A 136 -0.80 -4.53 16.38
C ARG A 136 0.49 -3.72 16.26
N ILE A 137 1.35 -4.04 15.29
CA ILE A 137 2.58 -3.27 15.04
C ILE A 137 2.26 -1.91 14.45
N LEU A 138 1.33 -1.85 13.49
CA LEU A 138 1.01 -0.61 12.76
C LEU A 138 0.07 0.32 13.52
N PHE A 139 -0.87 -0.26 14.28
CA PHE A 139 -1.91 0.43 15.04
C PHE A 139 -1.99 -0.15 16.45
N PRO A 140 -1.06 0.24 17.35
CA PRO A 140 -1.04 -0.24 18.73
C PRO A 140 -2.35 0.01 19.48
N ASP A 141 -3.09 1.06 19.10
CA ASP A 141 -4.38 1.44 19.67
C ASP A 141 -5.59 0.78 18.97
N HIS A 142 -5.36 -0.25 18.14
CA HIS A 142 -6.40 -0.94 17.36
C HIS A 142 -7.19 -0.03 16.39
N GLY A 143 -6.58 1.03 15.89
CA GLY A 143 -7.18 1.97 14.93
C GLY A 143 -7.45 1.41 13.52
N TRP A 144 -7.41 0.08 13.34
CA TRP A 144 -7.65 -0.59 12.06
C TRP A 144 -8.50 -1.86 12.23
N PRO A 145 -9.46 -2.16 11.33
CA PRO A 145 -9.84 -1.38 10.14
C PRO A 145 -10.52 -0.05 10.48
N ILE A 146 -10.41 0.93 9.59
CA ILE A 146 -11.04 2.24 9.76
C ILE A 146 -12.54 2.11 9.48
N GLU A 147 -13.36 2.35 10.49
CA GLU A 147 -14.81 2.37 10.33
C GLU A 147 -15.24 3.57 9.47
N ARG A 148 -16.17 3.32 8.54
CA ARG A 148 -16.81 4.37 7.75
C ARG A 148 -17.97 4.94 8.56
N ASP A 149 -17.93 6.23 8.86
CA ASP A 149 -19.07 6.91 9.46
C ASP A 149 -20.22 6.88 8.42
N VAL A 150 -21.31 6.18 8.76
CA VAL A 150 -22.47 5.95 7.88
C VAL A 150 -23.47 7.09 8.00
#